data_AF-A0A3N9UMG7-F1
#
_entry.id   AF-A0A3N9UMG7-F1
#
_cell.length_a   1.000
_cell.length_b   1.000
_cell.length_c   1.000
_cell.angle_alpha   90.00
_cell.angle_beta   90.00
_cell.angle_gamma   90.00
#
_symmetry.space_group_name_H-M   'P 1'
#
loop_
_entity.id
_entity.type
_entity.pdbx_description
1 polymer ?
#
loop_
_entity_poly.entity_id
_entity_poly.type
_entity_poly.pdbx_seq_one_letter_code
_entity_poly.pdbx_strand_id
1 'polypeptide(L)'
;MIKACSIFVAMAILLTGIASADWLEGGYVSSGGSSENEQYFGDPIFTSPAGSYLSPDPALREMQVSLDRPLTVGSVTSRPVSSKKTAATTQTTAHVTSAAGRWSLALSEGKTIYLELYQSGSRIFGRGSMTQGQTTYGALASGTESRASVVLDIVPETGTELYSIKFDLNRLHLSSAYTVYRVGAQSASGTAKAIRMP
;
A
#
# COMPACT_ATOMS: atom_id res chain seq x y z
N MET A 1 0.28 43.97 48.47
CA MET A 1 -0.05 43.19 49.68
C MET A 1 -0.25 41.75 49.27
N ILE A 2 0.56 40.87 49.85
CA ILE A 2 0.78 39.46 49.50
C ILE A 2 -0.37 38.61 50.05
N LYS A 3 -0.88 37.67 49.25
CA LYS A 3 -1.37 36.39 49.81
C LYS A 3 -1.22 35.26 48.79
N ALA A 4 -0.22 34.43 49.07
CA ALA A 4 0.07 33.16 48.43
C ALA A 4 -0.81 32.03 49.01
N CYS A 5 -1.19 31.09 48.15
CA CYS A 5 -1.63 29.72 48.44
C CYS A 5 -1.68 29.03 47.06
N SER A 6 -0.65 28.37 46.53
CA SER A 6 0.17 27.26 47.02
C SER A 6 -0.62 25.99 47.32
N ILE A 7 -0.94 25.19 46.29
CA ILE A 7 -0.98 23.73 46.41
C ILE A 7 -0.27 23.13 45.19
N PHE A 8 1.01 22.81 45.39
CA PHE A 8 1.76 21.81 44.64
C PHE A 8 1.46 20.46 45.31
N VAL A 9 0.95 19.48 44.57
CA VAL A 9 1.08 18.07 44.96
C VAL A 9 1.57 17.30 43.74
N ALA A 10 2.86 16.98 43.78
CA ALA A 10 3.47 15.94 43.00
C ALA A 10 2.94 14.59 43.49
N MET A 11 2.54 13.69 42.58
CA MET A 11 2.35 12.29 42.92
C MET A 11 3.10 11.40 41.93
N ALA A 12 3.84 10.49 42.53
CA ALA A 12 4.95 9.76 41.97
C ALA A 12 4.55 8.62 41.02
N ILE A 13 5.53 8.32 40.18
CA ILE A 13 5.71 7.19 39.28
C ILE A 13 5.34 5.86 39.95
N LEU A 14 4.55 5.04 39.25
CA LEU A 14 4.46 3.60 39.47
C LEU A 14 4.72 2.88 38.14
N LEU A 15 5.99 2.55 37.91
CA LEU A 15 6.39 1.52 36.96
C LEU A 15 5.83 0.19 37.47
N THR A 16 4.93 -0.42 36.71
CA THR A 16 4.71 -1.86 36.78
C THR A 16 4.99 -2.44 35.40
N GLY A 17 6.05 -3.25 35.34
CA GLY A 17 6.40 -4.02 34.15
C GLY A 17 5.31 -5.04 33.89
N ILE A 18 4.68 -4.92 32.72
CA ILE A 18 3.88 -6.01 32.17
C ILE A 18 4.87 -6.84 31.36
N ALA A 19 5.16 -8.03 31.87
CA ALA A 19 5.95 -9.03 31.17
C ALA A 19 5.39 -9.22 29.75
N SER A 20 6.28 -9.19 28.77
CA SER A 20 5.96 -9.66 27.43
C SER A 20 5.48 -11.11 27.54
N ALA A 21 4.23 -11.35 27.16
CA ALA A 21 3.79 -12.71 26.84
C ALA A 21 4.57 -13.15 25.60
N ASP A 22 5.55 -14.02 25.80
CA ASP A 22 6.33 -14.66 24.76
C ASP A 22 5.47 -15.76 24.12
N TRP A 23 4.94 -15.48 22.94
CA TRP A 23 4.10 -16.41 22.18
C TRP A 23 4.89 -17.24 21.16
N LEU A 24 6.23 -17.31 21.31
CA LEU A 24 7.11 -18.00 20.38
C LEU A 24 7.79 -19.23 21.00
N GLU A 25 7.04 -20.03 21.76
CA GLU A 25 7.44 -21.41 22.03
C GLU A 25 7.12 -22.29 20.79
N GLY A 26 7.79 -21.95 19.68
CA GLY A 26 7.92 -22.82 18.52
C GLY A 26 8.86 -23.95 18.91
N GLY A 27 8.29 -25.05 19.42
CA GLY A 27 9.01 -26.27 19.71
C GLY A 27 9.79 -26.71 18.47
N TYR A 28 11.12 -26.57 18.53
CA TYR A 28 12.01 -27.17 17.56
C TYR A 28 11.89 -28.68 17.70
N VAL A 29 11.38 -29.34 16.66
CA VAL A 29 11.42 -30.79 16.54
C VAL A 29 12.88 -31.24 16.61
N SER A 30 13.21 -31.94 17.70
CA SER A 30 14.51 -32.57 17.91
C SER A 30 14.68 -33.69 16.89
N SER A 31 15.68 -33.58 16.01
CA SER A 31 16.07 -34.67 15.12
C SER A 31 16.84 -35.72 15.94
N GLY A 32 16.14 -36.74 16.39
CA GLY A 32 16.77 -37.87 17.09
C GLY A 32 15.78 -38.98 17.41
N GLY A 33 15.61 -39.93 16.48
CA GLY A 33 14.73 -41.09 16.69
C GLY A 33 14.39 -41.78 15.38
N SER A 34 15.30 -42.62 14.91
CA SER A 34 15.11 -43.52 13.78
C SER A 34 14.06 -44.59 14.11
N SER A 35 12.84 -44.47 13.54
CA SER A 35 11.98 -45.62 13.13
C SER A 35 10.55 -45.28 12.65
N GLU A 36 10.20 -44.02 12.33
CA GLU A 36 8.78 -43.66 12.03
C GLU A 36 8.58 -42.92 10.69
N ASN A 37 9.65 -42.78 9.91
CA ASN A 37 9.73 -41.80 8.82
C ASN A 37 9.22 -42.34 7.47
N GLU A 38 8.73 -43.57 7.38
CA GLU A 38 8.40 -44.18 6.08
C GLU A 38 6.95 -43.98 5.64
N GLN A 39 6.05 -43.47 6.49
CA GLN A 39 4.64 -43.33 6.12
C GLN A 39 4.28 -42.04 5.38
N TYR A 40 5.12 -41.01 5.43
CA TYR A 40 4.86 -39.73 4.75
C TYR A 40 5.59 -39.57 3.40
N PHE A 41 6.59 -40.41 3.12
CA PHE A 41 7.32 -40.40 1.83
C PHE A 41 6.80 -41.44 0.83
N GLY A 42 5.72 -42.16 1.16
CA GLY A 42 4.97 -42.99 0.22
C GLY A 42 4.01 -42.21 -0.68
N ASP A 43 4.03 -40.87 -0.63
CA ASP A 43 3.21 -40.02 -1.48
C ASP A 43 3.69 -40.16 -2.94
N PRO A 44 2.81 -40.53 -3.90
CA PRO A 44 3.18 -40.67 -5.31
C PRO A 44 3.77 -39.39 -5.93
N ILE A 45 3.57 -38.23 -5.30
CA ILE A 45 4.15 -36.95 -5.73
C ILE A 45 5.68 -36.89 -5.57
N PHE A 46 6.27 -37.76 -4.73
CA PHE A 46 7.72 -37.78 -4.45
C PHE A 46 8.44 -39.07 -4.90
N THR A 47 7.72 -40.06 -5.44
CA THR A 47 8.28 -41.38 -5.81
C THR A 47 8.31 -41.68 -7.30
N SER A 48 7.89 -40.75 -8.17
CA SER A 48 7.98 -40.96 -9.63
C SER A 48 9.43 -40.82 -10.14
N PRO A 49 9.98 -41.81 -10.85
CA PRO A 49 11.23 -41.65 -11.59
C PRO A 49 11.08 -40.54 -12.61
N ALA A 50 12.14 -39.75 -12.81
CA ALA A 50 12.15 -38.63 -13.75
C ALA A 50 11.74 -39.08 -15.16
N GLY A 51 10.55 -38.66 -15.59
CA GLY A 51 10.05 -38.85 -16.94
C GLY A 51 8.57 -39.19 -16.98
N SER A 52 7.76 -38.20 -17.41
CA SER A 52 6.36 -38.35 -17.81
C SER A 52 5.30 -38.29 -16.68
N TYR A 53 5.10 -37.08 -16.12
CA TYR A 53 3.87 -36.72 -15.42
C TYR A 53 2.70 -36.63 -16.42
N LEU A 54 1.92 -37.69 -16.56
CA LEU A 54 0.59 -37.61 -17.16
C LEU A 54 -0.43 -37.56 -16.03
N SER A 55 -0.75 -36.34 -15.58
CA SER A 55 -1.81 -36.15 -14.59
C SER A 55 -3.17 -36.49 -15.22
N PRO A 56 -4.03 -37.31 -14.58
CA PRO A 56 -5.38 -37.60 -15.05
C PRO A 56 -6.35 -36.42 -14.84
N ASP A 57 -5.92 -35.38 -14.13
CA ASP A 57 -6.71 -34.16 -13.90
C ASP A 57 -6.76 -33.29 -15.17
N PRO A 58 -7.96 -33.01 -15.72
CA PRO A 58 -8.12 -32.16 -16.90
C PRO A 58 -7.54 -30.75 -16.71
N ALA A 59 -7.55 -30.18 -15.50
CA ALA A 59 -7.03 -28.84 -15.26
C ALA A 59 -5.49 -28.76 -15.34
N LEU A 60 -4.79 -29.81 -14.89
CA LEU A 60 -3.34 -29.91 -15.00
C LEU A 60 -2.88 -30.22 -16.43
N ARG A 61 -3.70 -30.95 -17.19
CA ARG A 61 -3.41 -31.28 -18.58
C ARG A 61 -3.37 -30.05 -19.49
N GLU A 62 -4.27 -29.08 -19.27
CA GLU A 62 -4.30 -27.84 -20.05
C GLU A 62 -3.07 -26.95 -19.80
N MET A 63 -2.53 -26.94 -18.58
CA MET A 63 -1.27 -26.25 -18.28
C MET A 63 -0.08 -26.92 -18.97
N GLN A 64 -0.02 -28.26 -19.02
CA GLN A 64 1.04 -29.00 -19.71
C GLN A 64 1.03 -28.73 -21.23
N VAL A 65 -0.16 -28.74 -21.85
CA VAL A 65 -0.34 -28.44 -23.29
C VAL A 65 0.07 -27.00 -23.64
N SER A 66 -0.04 -26.08 -22.67
CA SER A 66 0.39 -24.68 -22.84
C SER A 66 1.92 -24.53 -22.85
N LEU A 67 2.63 -25.38 -22.12
CA LEU A 67 4.10 -25.39 -22.02
C LEU A 67 4.78 -26.05 -23.24
N ASP A 68 4.17 -27.10 -23.79
CA ASP A 68 4.70 -27.82 -24.96
C ASP A 68 4.36 -27.14 -26.30
N ARG A 69 3.69 -25.97 -26.28
CA ARG A 69 3.37 -25.24 -27.52
C ARG A 69 4.63 -24.58 -28.07
N PRO A 70 5.13 -25.00 -29.26
CA PRO A 70 6.32 -24.40 -29.83
C PRO A 70 6.09 -22.92 -30.14
N LEU A 71 6.95 -22.05 -29.58
CA LEU A 71 7.06 -20.66 -29.99
C LEU A 71 7.49 -20.64 -31.46
N THR A 72 6.56 -20.25 -32.34
CA THR A 72 6.88 -20.02 -33.75
C THR A 72 7.79 -18.80 -33.84
N VAL A 73 9.10 -19.03 -33.86
CA VAL A 73 10.10 -18.04 -34.25
C VAL A 73 9.98 -17.89 -35.77
N GLY A 74 9.13 -16.93 -36.19
CA GLY A 74 8.89 -16.62 -37.59
C GLY A 74 10.10 -15.99 -38.24
N SER A 75 10.83 -16.81 -39.00
CA SER A 75 11.92 -16.48 -39.91
C SER A 75 11.57 -15.35 -40.90
N VAL A 76 12.58 -14.51 -41.17
CA VAL A 76 12.57 -13.43 -42.16
C VAL A 76 12.32 -13.99 -43.56
N THR A 77 11.27 -13.54 -44.23
CA THR A 77 11.19 -13.64 -45.69
C THR A 77 10.51 -12.40 -46.27
N SER A 78 11.30 -11.62 -46.99
CA SER A 78 10.93 -10.39 -47.71
C SER A 78 10.08 -10.68 -48.95
N ARG A 79 8.94 -9.98 -49.13
CA ARG A 79 8.42 -9.41 -50.41
C ARG A 79 7.02 -8.74 -50.26
N PRO A 80 6.56 -7.87 -51.20
CA PRO A 80 6.21 -6.48 -50.88
C PRO A 80 4.72 -6.09 -51.01
N VAL A 81 4.40 -4.99 -50.32
CA VAL A 81 3.41 -3.92 -50.56
C VAL A 81 1.96 -4.30 -50.96
N SER A 82 1.06 -4.16 -49.99
CA SER A 82 -0.24 -3.49 -50.21
C SER A 82 -0.69 -2.86 -48.89
N SER A 83 -0.62 -1.53 -48.81
CA SER A 83 -0.98 -0.73 -47.65
C SER A 83 -2.50 -0.65 -47.51
N LYS A 84 -3.08 -1.47 -46.64
CA LYS A 84 -4.43 -1.26 -46.11
C LYS A 84 -4.52 -1.63 -44.63
N LYS A 85 -4.40 -0.56 -43.82
CA LYS A 85 -4.98 -0.36 -42.49
C LYS A 85 -4.86 -1.54 -41.51
N THR A 86 -3.65 -1.82 -41.06
CA THR A 86 -3.44 -2.48 -39.76
C THR A 86 -3.98 -1.54 -38.69
N ALA A 87 -4.98 -1.99 -37.95
CA ALA A 87 -5.39 -1.35 -36.71
C ALA A 87 -4.15 -1.29 -35.82
N ALA A 88 -3.59 -0.08 -35.68
CA ALA A 88 -2.68 0.21 -34.60
C ALA A 88 -3.43 -0.16 -33.33
N THR A 89 -2.97 -1.21 -32.65
CA THR A 89 -3.23 -1.28 -31.21
C THR A 89 -2.48 -0.08 -30.68
N THR A 90 -3.21 1.02 -30.51
CA THR A 90 -2.76 2.17 -29.75
C THR A 90 -2.47 1.59 -28.38
N GLN A 91 -1.20 1.25 -28.16
CA GLN A 91 -0.62 1.18 -26.85
C GLN A 91 -0.87 2.57 -26.29
N THR A 92 -2.01 2.69 -25.60
CA THR A 92 -2.33 3.85 -24.83
C THR A 92 -1.19 3.88 -23.84
N THR A 93 -0.22 4.77 -24.07
CA THR A 93 0.68 5.23 -23.04
C THR A 93 -0.25 5.76 -21.97
N ALA A 94 -0.67 4.88 -21.06
CA ALA A 94 -1.28 5.28 -19.83
C ALA A 94 -0.25 6.21 -19.24
N HIS A 95 -0.56 7.50 -19.23
CA HIS A 95 0.19 8.45 -18.45
C HIS A 95 0.00 7.97 -17.02
N VAL A 96 0.93 7.14 -16.53
CA VAL A 96 0.99 6.76 -15.14
C VAL A 96 1.49 8.01 -14.43
N THR A 97 0.57 8.94 -14.19
CA THR A 97 0.83 10.08 -13.33
C THR A 97 1.08 9.48 -11.96
N SER A 98 2.33 9.39 -11.55
CA SER A 98 2.65 8.93 -10.21
C SER A 98 2.10 9.92 -9.18
N ALA A 99 1.72 9.43 -8.01
CA ALA A 99 1.41 10.24 -6.84
C ALA A 99 2.65 10.61 -6.01
N ALA A 100 3.82 10.02 -6.29
CA ALA A 100 5.05 10.28 -5.55
C ALA A 100 5.61 11.68 -5.80
N GLY A 101 6.16 12.33 -4.79
CA GLY A 101 6.74 13.67 -4.86
C GLY A 101 6.27 14.56 -3.73
N ARG A 102 6.52 15.86 -3.87
CA ARG A 102 6.19 16.86 -2.86
C ARG A 102 4.82 17.47 -3.14
N TRP A 103 3.99 17.58 -2.10
CA TRP A 103 2.62 18.04 -2.19
C TRP A 103 2.32 19.12 -1.17
N SER A 104 1.48 20.07 -1.58
CA SER A 104 0.83 21.03 -0.69
C SER A 104 -0.67 20.88 -0.83
N LEU A 105 -1.37 20.72 0.30
CA LEU A 105 -2.82 20.61 0.37
C LEU A 105 -3.36 21.74 1.24
N ALA A 106 -4.25 22.55 0.68
CA ALA A 106 -4.97 23.59 1.42
C ALA A 106 -6.40 23.10 1.70
N LEU A 107 -6.79 23.04 2.96
CA LEU A 107 -8.11 22.60 3.41
C LEU A 107 -9.01 23.81 3.67
N SER A 108 -10.32 23.64 3.46
CA SER A 108 -11.33 24.68 3.67
C SER A 108 -11.40 25.24 5.09
N GLU A 109 -10.90 24.50 6.08
CA GLU A 109 -10.82 24.91 7.49
C GLU A 109 -9.61 25.82 7.79
N GLY A 110 -8.89 26.28 6.76
CA GLY A 110 -7.70 27.13 6.92
C GLY A 110 -6.45 26.36 7.37
N LYS A 111 -6.46 25.03 7.20
CA LYS A 111 -5.31 24.16 7.50
C LYS A 111 -4.53 23.90 6.23
N THR A 112 -3.21 23.81 6.36
CA THR A 112 -2.30 23.50 5.24
C THR A 112 -1.48 22.28 5.59
N ILE A 113 -1.40 21.33 4.66
CA ILE A 113 -0.61 20.11 4.81
C ILE A 113 0.48 20.10 3.75
N TYR A 114 1.71 19.86 4.16
CA TYR A 114 2.83 19.61 3.25
C TYR A 114 3.26 18.17 3.40
N LEU A 115 3.40 17.44 2.29
CA LEU A 115 3.77 16.03 2.29
C LEU A 115 4.89 15.75 1.30
N GLU A 116 5.76 14.83 1.67
CA GLU A 116 6.63 14.11 0.75
C GLU A 116 6.10 12.68 0.65
N LEU A 117 5.63 12.33 -0.54
CA LEU A 117 5.00 11.05 -0.83
C LEU A 117 5.95 10.16 -1.64
N TYR A 118 6.01 8.91 -1.24
CA TYR A 118 6.68 7.81 -1.90
C TYR A 118 5.62 6.84 -2.42
N GLN A 119 5.94 6.13 -3.50
CA GLN A 119 5.00 5.19 -4.12
C GLN A 119 5.70 3.88 -4.45
N SER A 120 5.04 2.77 -4.10
CA SER A 120 5.43 1.42 -4.49
C SER A 120 4.22 0.68 -5.03
N GLY A 121 4.22 0.40 -6.34
CA GLY A 121 3.03 -0.09 -7.04
C GLY A 121 1.85 0.87 -6.88
N SER A 122 0.71 0.36 -6.39
CA SER A 122 -0.48 1.15 -6.08
C SER A 122 -0.50 1.73 -4.67
N ARG A 123 0.53 1.49 -3.84
CA ARG A 123 0.60 1.97 -2.46
C ARG A 123 1.36 3.29 -2.39
N ILE A 124 0.81 4.23 -1.64
CA ILE A 124 1.41 5.53 -1.36
C ILE A 124 1.66 5.61 0.15
N PHE A 125 2.81 6.15 0.53
CA PHE A 125 3.14 6.41 1.91
C PHE A 125 4.08 7.61 1.98
N GLY A 126 4.10 8.30 3.10
CA GLY A 126 4.89 9.50 3.22
C GLY A 126 4.78 10.16 4.57
N ARG A 127 5.46 11.29 4.66
CA ARG A 127 5.52 12.11 5.87
C ARG A 127 5.50 13.57 5.49
N GLY A 128 5.25 14.41 6.47
CA GLY A 128 5.39 15.84 6.31
C GLY A 128 4.88 16.58 7.53
N SER A 129 4.16 17.67 7.30
CA SER A 129 3.67 18.53 8.36
C SER A 129 2.27 19.06 8.07
N MET A 130 1.58 19.40 9.15
CA MET A 130 0.28 20.04 9.11
C MET A 130 0.30 21.29 9.96
N THR A 131 -0.07 22.41 9.35
CA THR A 131 -0.17 23.71 10.00
C THR A 131 -1.64 24.05 10.26
N GLN A 132 -1.96 24.36 11.51
CA GLN A 132 -3.26 24.84 11.95
C GLN A 132 -3.06 26.12 12.78
N GLY A 133 -3.58 27.24 12.29
CA GLY A 133 -3.34 28.54 12.91
C GLY A 133 -1.86 28.90 12.90
N GLN A 134 -1.23 29.01 14.07
CA GLN A 134 0.20 29.30 14.24
C GLN A 134 1.04 28.07 14.60
N THR A 135 0.42 26.89 14.71
CA THR A 135 1.12 25.69 15.15
C THR A 135 1.29 24.72 13.98
N THR A 136 2.47 24.13 13.91
CA THR A 136 2.81 23.10 12.92
C THR A 136 3.20 21.83 13.65
N TYR A 137 2.60 20.71 13.24
CA TYR A 137 2.86 19.38 13.79
C TYR A 137 3.36 18.45 12.67
N GLY A 138 4.03 17.36 13.04
CA GLY A 138 4.31 16.29 12.08
C GLY A 138 3.01 15.67 11.54
N ALA A 139 3.08 15.09 10.36
CA ALA A 139 1.99 14.31 9.80
C ALA A 139 2.54 13.08 9.05
N LEU A 140 1.81 11.97 9.15
CA LEU A 140 2.03 10.77 8.37
C LEU A 140 0.92 10.63 7.34
N ALA A 141 1.26 10.12 6.16
CA ALA A 141 0.31 9.88 5.10
C ALA A 141 0.45 8.46 4.57
N SER A 142 -0.68 7.81 4.30
CA SER A 142 -0.75 6.54 3.59
C SER A 142 -1.92 6.56 2.62
N GLY A 143 -1.86 5.80 1.55
CA GLY A 143 -2.91 5.82 0.57
C GLY A 143 -2.76 4.79 -0.52
N THR A 144 -3.68 4.88 -1.47
CA THR A 144 -3.67 4.05 -2.66
C THR A 144 -3.94 4.86 -3.91
N GLU A 145 -3.28 4.49 -4.98
CA GLU A 145 -3.56 4.96 -6.33
C GLU A 145 -4.33 3.89 -7.11
N SER A 146 -5.40 4.30 -7.79
CA SER A 146 -6.09 3.50 -8.78
C SER A 146 -6.31 4.33 -10.04
N ARG A 147 -5.57 3.99 -11.10
CA ARG A 147 -5.55 4.65 -12.43
C ARG A 147 -5.05 6.09 -12.40
N ALA A 148 -5.90 6.99 -11.91
CA ALA A 148 -5.63 8.41 -11.78
C ALA A 148 -6.27 8.97 -10.50
N SER A 149 -7.03 8.16 -9.75
CA SER A 149 -7.60 8.55 -8.48
C SER A 149 -6.69 8.11 -7.34
N VAL A 150 -6.36 9.06 -6.48
CA VAL A 150 -5.62 8.82 -5.25
C VAL A 150 -6.58 9.00 -4.08
N VAL A 151 -6.53 8.05 -3.16
CA VAL A 151 -7.10 8.19 -1.82
C VAL A 151 -5.93 8.25 -0.85
N LEU A 152 -5.87 9.30 -0.05
CA LEU A 152 -4.80 9.57 0.89
C LEU A 152 -5.38 9.83 2.27
N ASP A 153 -4.96 9.02 3.22
CA ASP A 153 -5.24 9.10 4.64
C ASP A 153 -4.07 9.77 5.34
N ILE A 154 -4.35 10.85 6.07
CA ILE A 154 -3.34 11.68 6.72
C ILE A 154 -3.66 11.75 8.22
N VAL A 155 -2.68 11.40 9.03
CA VAL A 155 -2.76 11.43 10.49
C VAL A 155 -1.74 12.45 11.01
N PRO A 156 -2.18 13.56 11.62
CA PRO A 156 -1.29 14.47 12.32
C PRO A 156 -0.70 13.79 13.57
N GLU A 157 0.47 14.25 14.00
CA GLU A 157 1.17 13.74 15.18
C GLU A 157 0.37 13.92 16.48
N THR A 158 -0.63 14.80 16.48
CA THR A 158 -1.59 14.94 17.59
C THR A 158 -2.41 13.65 17.81
N GLY A 159 -2.59 12.82 16.78
CA GLY A 159 -3.24 11.50 16.85
C GLY A 159 -4.75 11.54 17.10
N THR A 160 -5.38 12.71 17.12
CA THR A 160 -6.80 12.88 17.45
C THR A 160 -7.72 13.00 16.23
N GLU A 161 -7.14 13.15 15.04
CA GLU A 161 -7.85 13.34 13.78
C GLU A 161 -7.23 12.49 12.67
N LEU A 162 -8.06 12.00 11.75
CA LEU A 162 -7.66 11.32 10.51
C LEU A 162 -8.35 12.01 9.33
N TYR A 163 -7.58 12.46 8.36
CA TYR A 163 -8.08 13.12 7.16
C TYR A 163 -8.01 12.17 5.97
N SER A 164 -9.17 11.79 5.43
CA SER A 164 -9.26 11.00 4.19
C SER A 164 -9.59 11.93 3.03
N ILE A 165 -8.65 12.09 2.10
CA ILE A 165 -8.74 12.99 0.96
C ILE A 165 -8.69 12.17 -0.33
N LYS A 166 -9.62 12.42 -1.25
CA LYS A 166 -9.64 11.78 -2.57
C LYS A 166 -9.46 12.80 -3.67
N PHE A 167 -8.43 12.65 -4.50
CA PHE A 167 -8.18 13.54 -5.64
C PHE A 167 -7.94 12.76 -6.93
N ASP A 168 -8.10 13.46 -8.06
CA ASP A 168 -7.81 12.97 -9.41
C ASP A 168 -6.55 13.67 -9.92
N LEU A 169 -5.52 12.90 -10.23
CA LEU A 169 -4.22 13.37 -10.69
C LEU A 169 -4.29 14.15 -12.01
N ASN A 170 -5.31 13.91 -12.83
CA ASN A 170 -5.54 14.63 -14.08
C ASN A 170 -6.36 15.92 -13.87
N ARG A 171 -6.92 16.11 -12.67
CA ARG A 171 -7.81 17.24 -12.34
C ARG A 171 -7.43 17.92 -11.02
N LEU A 172 -6.13 17.98 -10.72
CA LEU A 172 -5.60 18.61 -9.49
C LEU A 172 -5.98 20.09 -9.32
N HIS A 173 -6.28 20.78 -10.43
CA HIS A 173 -6.74 22.17 -10.38
C HIS A 173 -8.13 22.32 -9.75
N LEU A 174 -8.92 21.24 -9.68
CA LEU A 174 -10.24 21.22 -9.06
C LEU A 174 -10.14 20.94 -7.57
N SER A 175 -11.04 21.56 -6.81
CA SER A 175 -11.17 21.23 -5.39
C SER A 175 -11.79 19.85 -5.22
N SER A 176 -11.23 19.09 -4.28
CA SER A 176 -11.61 17.73 -3.95
C SER A 176 -12.29 17.69 -2.58
N ALA A 177 -13.20 16.76 -2.35
CA ALA A 177 -13.79 16.57 -1.02
C ALA A 177 -12.82 15.83 -0.08
N TYR A 178 -12.88 16.14 1.20
CA TYR A 178 -12.26 15.33 2.25
C TYR A 178 -13.26 15.06 3.38
N THR A 179 -12.98 13.97 4.11
CA THR A 179 -13.66 13.65 5.37
C THR A 179 -12.62 13.63 6.48
N VAL A 180 -12.96 14.22 7.63
CA VAL A 180 -12.16 14.15 8.85
C VAL A 180 -12.89 13.30 9.88
N TYR A 181 -12.19 12.29 10.38
CA TYR A 181 -12.63 11.45 11.50
C TYR A 181 -11.96 11.96 12.76
N ARG A 182 -12.72 12.07 13.85
CA ARG A 182 -12.26 12.65 15.12
C ARG A 182 -12.56 11.68 16.26
N VAL A 183 -11.65 11.57 17.21
CA VAL A 183 -11.88 10.76 18.41
C VAL A 183 -13.04 11.36 19.21
N GLY A 184 -14.06 10.54 19.52
CA GLY A 184 -15.20 10.93 20.36
C GLY A 184 -16.17 11.93 19.73
N ALA A 185 -16.06 12.20 18.41
CA ALA A 185 -16.92 13.14 17.71
C ALA A 185 -17.36 12.60 16.34
N GLN A 186 -18.43 13.17 15.79
CA GLN A 186 -18.90 12.80 14.46
C GLN A 186 -17.92 13.26 13.38
N SER A 187 -17.83 12.49 12.29
CA SER A 187 -17.05 12.86 11.12
C SER A 187 -17.56 14.16 10.51
N ALA A 188 -16.64 15.03 10.09
CA ALA A 188 -16.96 16.23 9.34
C ALA A 188 -16.40 16.13 7.91
N SER A 189 -16.87 17.00 7.02
CA SER A 189 -16.41 17.05 5.64
C SER A 189 -16.06 18.47 5.24
N GLY A 190 -15.14 18.59 4.29
CA GLY A 190 -14.76 19.87 3.72
C GLY A 190 -14.18 19.71 2.32
N THR A 191 -13.53 20.76 1.84
CA THR A 191 -12.87 20.74 0.54
C THR A 191 -11.37 20.95 0.68
N ALA A 192 -10.60 20.31 -0.18
CA ALA A 192 -9.16 20.38 -0.24
C ALA A 192 -8.73 20.80 -1.66
N LYS A 193 -7.66 21.57 -1.76
CA LYS A 193 -6.99 21.87 -3.02
C LYS A 193 -5.57 21.33 -2.93
N ALA A 194 -5.23 20.41 -3.83
CA ALA A 194 -3.91 19.79 -3.86
C ALA A 194 -3.07 20.38 -4.99
N ILE A 195 -1.81 20.67 -4.69
CA ILE A 195 -0.82 21.17 -5.64
C ILE A 195 0.44 20.34 -5.50
N ARG A 196 0.96 19.87 -6.64
CA ARG A 196 2.27 19.24 -6.70
C ARG A 196 3.34 20.33 -6.70
N MET A 197 4.26 20.26 -5.75
CA MET A 197 5.35 21.20 -5.63
C MET A 197 6.49 20.78 -6.58
N PRO A 198 7.27 21.75 -7.09
CA PRO A 198 8.44 21.49 -7.91
C PRO A 198 9.54 20.72 -7.15
#